data_AF-A0A2H0GZZ6-F1
#
_entry.id   AF-A0A2H0GZZ6-F1
#
_cell.length_a   1.000
_cell.length_b   1.000
_cell.length_c   1.000
_cell.angle_alpha   90.00
_cell.angle_beta   90.00
_cell.angle_gamma   90.00
#
_symmetry.space_group_name_H-M   'P 1'
#
loop_
_entity.id
_entity.type
_entity.pdbx_description
1 polymer ?
#
loop_
_entity_poly.entity_id
_entity_poly.type
_entity_poly.pdbx_seq_one_letter_code
_entity_poly.pdbx_strand_id
1 'polypeptide(L)'
;GGIGGQPANFVDGVPVSGTGAYYYKDAGNVGLVCTEDMVVMMDEMGIDTGVDIDRVLKTGKMVEKILGRRLRSETILQGRIPKELSGRK
;
A
#
# COMPACT_ATOMS: atom_id res chain seq x y z
N GLY A 1 14.04 0.84 -7.15
CA GLY A 1 13.13 -0.31 -6.97
C GLY A 1 11.80 0.16 -6.43
N GLY A 2 10.74 -0.60 -6.62
CA GLY A 2 9.45 -0.36 -5.98
C GLY A 2 9.59 -0.35 -4.46
N ILE A 3 8.73 0.41 -3.78
CA ILE A 3 8.74 0.55 -2.32
C ILE A 3 7.66 -0.31 -1.66
N GLY A 4 7.46 -1.51 -2.23
CA GLY A 4 6.21 -2.26 -2.33
C GLY A 4 5.26 -2.39 -1.13
N GLY A 5 5.54 -1.90 0.06
CA GLY A 5 4.58 -1.69 1.15
C GLY A 5 4.87 -0.39 1.89
N GLN A 6 4.26 0.71 1.44
CA GLN A 6 4.70 2.07 1.79
C GLN A 6 4.85 2.32 3.29
N PRO A 7 3.86 2.00 4.15
CA PRO A 7 4.00 2.24 5.59
C PRO A 7 4.98 1.26 6.24
N ALA A 8 5.14 0.06 5.67
CA ALA A 8 6.00 -1.01 6.18
C ALA A 8 7.47 -0.88 5.71
N ASN A 9 7.75 -0.01 4.74
CA ASN A 9 9.06 0.13 4.13
C ASN A 9 9.82 1.33 4.74
N PHE A 10 9.84 1.38 6.07
CA PHE A 10 10.50 2.39 6.88
C PHE A 10 11.47 1.74 7.88
N VAL A 11 12.68 2.28 7.99
CA VAL A 11 13.68 1.91 9.02
C VAL A 11 14.05 3.19 9.76
N ASP A 12 13.91 3.20 11.08
CA ASP A 12 14.16 4.37 11.93
C ASP A 12 13.41 5.65 11.47
N GLY A 13 12.18 5.48 11.00
CA GLY A 13 11.34 6.59 10.51
C GLY A 13 11.74 7.12 9.13
N VAL A 14 12.71 6.49 8.45
CA VAL A 14 13.15 6.86 7.10
C VAL A 14 12.61 5.86 6.08
N PRO A 15 11.99 6.31 4.97
CA PRO A 15 11.56 5.41 3.92
C PRO A 15 12.78 4.80 3.22
N VAL A 16 12.80 3.47 3.12
CA VAL A 16 13.89 2.74 2.46
C VAL A 16 13.43 2.21 1.10
N SER A 17 14.35 1.89 0.19
CA SER A 17 13.99 1.28 -1.09
C SER A 17 13.95 -0.24 -0.99
N GLY A 18 13.02 -0.90 -1.68
CA GLY A 18 13.08 -2.34 -1.87
C GLY A 18 14.33 -2.76 -2.67
N THR A 19 14.75 -4.01 -2.52
CA THR A 19 15.98 -4.61 -3.09
C THR A 19 16.02 -4.70 -4.62
N GLY A 20 15.01 -4.16 -5.33
CA GLY A 20 14.67 -4.56 -6.69
C GLY A 20 15.74 -4.34 -7.78
N ALA A 21 16.53 -3.26 -7.72
CA ALA A 21 17.40 -2.86 -8.83
C ALA A 21 18.62 -3.77 -9.06
N TYR A 22 19.02 -4.54 -8.04
CA TYR A 22 20.17 -5.45 -8.10
C TYR A 22 19.77 -6.88 -8.51
N TYR A 23 18.50 -7.25 -8.32
CA TYR A 23 18.01 -8.61 -8.55
C TYR A 23 17.12 -8.76 -9.79
N TYR A 24 16.50 -7.69 -10.29
CA TYR A 24 15.43 -7.78 -11.28
C TYR A 24 15.55 -6.77 -12.41
N LYS A 25 15.21 -7.22 -13.62
CA LYS A 25 15.21 -6.40 -14.85
C LYS A 25 14.21 -5.24 -14.77
N ASP A 26 13.03 -5.49 -14.20
CA ASP A 26 12.04 -4.47 -13.87
C ASP A 26 11.87 -4.41 -12.35
N ALA A 27 12.64 -3.51 -11.73
CA ALA A 27 12.60 -3.29 -10.30
C ALA A 27 11.29 -2.65 -9.82
N GLY A 28 10.40 -2.21 -10.72
CA GLY A 28 9.06 -1.72 -10.40
C GLY A 28 8.10 -2.86 -10.07
N ASN A 29 8.21 -4.00 -10.76
CA ASN A 29 7.30 -5.14 -10.60
C ASN A 29 7.57 -6.00 -9.36
N VAL A 30 8.67 -5.74 -8.67
CA VAL A 30 9.14 -6.50 -7.51
C VAL A 30 9.23 -5.63 -6.25
N GLY A 31 9.30 -6.28 -5.10
CA GLY A 31 9.31 -5.63 -3.80
C GLY A 31 8.36 -6.34 -2.83
N LEU A 32 7.97 -5.64 -1.77
CA LEU A 32 6.96 -6.10 -0.83
C LEU A 32 5.55 -6.05 -1.44
N VAL A 33 4.61 -6.71 -0.77
CA VAL A 33 3.18 -6.56 -1.04
C VAL A 33 2.68 -5.18 -0.59
N CYS A 34 1.82 -4.55 -1.40
CA CYS A 34 1.25 -3.24 -1.08
C CYS A 34 0.41 -3.39 0.19
N THR A 35 0.86 -2.75 1.28
CA THR A 35 0.17 -2.82 2.57
C THR A 35 -1.27 -2.34 2.42
N GLU A 36 -1.49 -1.28 1.66
CA GLU A 36 -2.79 -0.71 1.35
C GLU A 36 -3.72 -1.74 0.68
N ASP A 37 -3.24 -2.41 -0.35
CA ASP A 37 -4.04 -3.40 -1.08
C ASP A 37 -4.30 -4.64 -0.23
N MET A 38 -3.31 -5.06 0.57
CA MET A 38 -3.44 -6.19 1.49
C MET A 38 -4.50 -5.92 2.56
N VAL A 39 -4.48 -4.76 3.22
CA VAL A 39 -5.45 -4.46 4.29
C VAL A 39 -6.86 -4.27 3.74
N VAL A 40 -7.01 -3.66 2.56
CA VAL A 40 -8.31 -3.58 1.90
C VAL A 40 -8.82 -4.97 1.52
N MET A 41 -7.98 -5.82 0.94
CA MET A 41 -8.36 -7.21 0.62
C MET A 41 -8.79 -7.98 1.87
N MET A 42 -8.03 -7.90 2.97
CA MET A 42 -8.35 -8.58 4.22
C MET A 42 -9.69 -8.11 4.81
N ASP A 43 -9.94 -6.81 4.80
CA ASP A 43 -11.21 -6.22 5.21
C ASP A 43 -12.39 -6.66 4.31
N GLU A 44 -12.17 -6.73 3.00
CA GLU A 44 -13.16 -7.31 2.09
C GLU A 44 -13.33 -8.83 2.26
N MET A 45 -12.38 -9.52 2.87
CA MET A 45 -12.52 -10.93 3.28
C MET A 45 -13.14 -11.10 4.68
N GLY A 46 -13.41 -10.00 5.41
CA GLY A 46 -13.94 -10.04 6.77
C GLY A 46 -12.90 -10.40 7.83
N ILE A 47 -11.61 -10.22 7.52
CA ILE A 47 -10.50 -10.44 8.44
C ILE A 47 -10.13 -9.12 9.10
N ASP A 48 -10.31 -9.04 10.41
CA ASP A 48 -9.86 -7.88 11.19
C ASP A 48 -8.33 -7.89 11.32
N THR A 49 -7.70 -6.83 10.83
CA THR A 49 -6.25 -6.62 10.89
C THR A 49 -5.84 -5.72 12.05
N GLY A 50 -6.80 -5.09 12.74
CA GLY A 50 -6.55 -4.07 13.76
C GLY A 50 -6.02 -2.74 13.22
N VAL A 51 -5.99 -2.55 11.89
CA VAL A 51 -5.43 -1.37 11.23
C VAL A 51 -6.54 -0.43 10.76
N ASP A 52 -6.35 0.88 10.98
CA ASP A 52 -7.20 1.92 10.40
C ASP A 52 -6.88 2.06 8.89
N ILE A 53 -7.72 1.44 8.06
CA ILE A 53 -7.55 1.37 6.60
C ILE A 53 -7.59 2.75 5.96
N ASP A 54 -8.48 3.63 6.41
CA ASP A 54 -8.63 4.96 5.81
C ASP A 54 -7.39 5.81 6.10
N ARG A 55 -6.78 5.65 7.29
CA ARG A 55 -5.47 6.22 7.60
C ARG A 55 -4.35 5.63 6.75
N VAL A 56 -4.35 4.33 6.50
CA VAL A 56 -3.37 3.68 5.63
C VAL A 56 -3.45 4.24 4.21
N LEU A 57 -4.65 4.33 3.63
CA LEU A 57 -4.85 4.90 2.29
C LEU A 57 -4.42 6.37 2.23
N LYS A 58 -4.74 7.17 3.25
CA LYS A 58 -4.29 8.57 3.35
C LYS A 58 -2.76 8.67 3.41
N THR A 59 -2.12 7.79 4.16
CA THR A 59 -0.65 7.74 4.29
C THR A 59 -0.01 7.35 2.97
N GLY A 60 -0.54 6.34 2.27
CA GLY A 60 -0.08 5.96 0.94
C GLY A 60 -0.13 7.12 -0.07
N LYS A 61 -1.24 7.88 -0.12
CA LYS A 61 -1.36 9.10 -0.95
C LYS A 61 -0.31 10.17 -0.61
N MET A 62 -0.01 10.34 0.68
CA MET A 62 1.02 11.27 1.14
C MET A 62 2.40 10.83 0.66
N VAL A 63 2.74 9.55 0.78
CA VAL A 63 4.03 9.01 0.34
C VAL A 63 4.19 9.15 -1.17
N GLU A 64 3.16 8.88 -1.96
CA GLU A 64 3.17 9.09 -3.42
C GLU A 64 3.50 10.55 -3.77
N LYS A 65 2.86 11.51 -3.09
CA LYS A 65 3.12 12.93 -3.25
C LYS A 65 4.55 13.33 -2.88
N ILE A 66 5.07 12.81 -1.77
CA ILE A 66 6.45 13.09 -1.30
C ILE A 66 7.48 12.57 -2.31
N LEU A 67 7.25 11.40 -2.87
CA LEU A 67 8.17 10.76 -3.82
C LEU A 67 8.08 11.33 -5.23
N GLY A 68 7.04 12.11 -5.54
CA GLY A 68 6.86 12.72 -6.86
C GLY A 68 6.65 11.72 -8.00
N ARG A 69 6.27 10.47 -7.69
CA ARG A 69 6.00 9.41 -8.68
C ARG A 69 4.88 8.51 -8.20
N ARG A 70 4.15 7.91 -9.14
CA ARG A 70 3.09 6.94 -8.85
C ARG A 70 3.62 5.70 -8.12
N LEU A 71 2.82 5.22 -7.18
CA LEU A 71 3.00 3.97 -6.44
C LEU A 71 2.11 2.88 -7.01
N ARG A 72 2.39 1.63 -6.65
CA ARG A 72 1.74 0.45 -7.26
C ARG A 72 0.42 0.05 -6.62
N SER A 73 0.09 0.62 -5.47
CA SER A 73 -1.17 0.28 -4.82
C SER A 73 -2.34 0.79 -5.66
N GLU A 74 -3.22 -0.15 -6.02
CA GLU A 74 -4.45 0.19 -6.73
C GLU A 74 -5.49 0.80 -5.78
N THR A 75 -5.47 0.42 -4.51
CA THR A 75 -6.40 0.95 -3.50
C THR A 75 -6.08 2.38 -3.06
N ILE A 76 -4.83 2.83 -3.14
CA ILE A 76 -4.51 4.27 -3.05
C ILE A 76 -5.21 5.05 -4.17
N LEU A 77 -5.23 4.47 -5.37
CA LEU A 77 -5.76 5.13 -6.57
C LEU A 77 -7.29 5.14 -6.59
N GLN A 78 -7.90 4.00 -6.28
CA GLN A 78 -9.34 3.77 -6.41
C GLN A 78 -10.11 3.89 -5.09
N GLY A 79 -9.42 3.75 -3.95
CA GLY A 79 -10.06 3.59 -2.64
C GLY A 79 -10.53 2.17 -2.37
N ARG A 80 -11.24 1.99 -1.26
CA ARG A 80 -11.91 0.75 -0.86
C ARG A 80 -13.39 0.77 -1.27
N ILE A 81 -14.04 -0.39 -1.24
CA ILE A 81 -15.46 -0.51 -1.52
C ILE A 81 -16.26 0.26 -0.46
N PRO A 82 -17.20 1.14 -0.84
CA PRO A 82 -18.09 1.81 0.12
C PRO A 82 -18.86 0.78 0.94
N LYS A 83 -18.81 0.88 2.28
CA LYS A 83 -19.40 -0.15 3.16
C LYS A 83 -20.91 -0.24 3.04
N GLU A 84 -21.58 0.88 2.80
CA GLU A 84 -23.00 0.94 2.46
C GLU A 84 -23.38 0.10 1.22
N LEU A 85 -22.46 -0.11 0.28
CA LEU A 85 -22.67 -0.91 -0.94
C LEU A 85 -22.17 -2.35 -0.81
N SER A 86 -21.43 -2.68 0.26
CA SER A 86 -20.81 -4.00 0.47
C SER A 86 -21.77 -5.05 1.03
N GLY A 87 -22.98 -4.66 1.42
CA GLY A 87 -23.94 -5.52 2.12
C GLY A 87 -23.55 -5.85 3.57
N ARG A 88 -22.44 -5.30 4.06
CA ARG A 88 -21.98 -5.41 5.45
C ARG A 88 -22.28 -4.10 6.17
N LYS A 89 -22.92 -4.20 7.33
CA LYS A 89 -23.17 -3.05 8.23
C LYS A 89 -21.89 -2.61 8.90
#